data_AF-A0A2G5L9V5-F1
#
_entry.id   AF-A0A2G5L9V5-F1
#
_cell.length_a   1.000
_cell.length_b   1.000
_cell.length_c   1.000
_cell.angle_alpha   90.00
_cell.angle_beta   90.00
_cell.angle_gamma   90.00
#
_symmetry.space_group_name_H-M   'P 1'
#
loop_
_entity.id
_entity.type
_entity.pdbx_description
1 polymer ?
#
loop_
_entity_poly.entity_id
_entity_poly.type
_entity_poly.pdbx_seq_one_letter_code
_entity_poly.pdbx_strand_id
1 'polypeptide(L)'
;MKNSKLNEGIIMELERLIAQSCGDEQKSRKFTQLHVALLKKYYNAADVSIDYHRHRIKMDVLMDDTSYSPGKLNINLPILHINLLFDNLKSFLRNCIDKDSKSLGFYAQLLKNFKQKETVYSLA
;
A
#
# COMPACT_ATOMS: atom_id res chain seq x y z
N MET A 1 -25.25 10.63 -6.37
CA MET A 1 -24.71 10.35 -7.73
C MET A 1 -23.31 10.91 -7.99
N LYS A 2 -22.95 12.15 -7.61
CA LYS A 2 -21.58 12.67 -7.87
C LYS A 2 -20.48 11.92 -7.10
N ASN A 3 -20.72 11.62 -5.82
CA ASN A 3 -19.72 10.95 -4.98
C ASN A 3 -19.49 9.48 -5.37
N SER A 4 -20.51 8.76 -5.87
CA SER A 4 -20.35 7.36 -6.28
C SER A 4 -19.44 7.22 -7.51
N LYS A 5 -19.61 8.09 -8.52
CA LYS A 5 -18.74 8.13 -9.70
C LYS A 5 -17.30 8.48 -9.36
N LEU A 6 -17.09 9.40 -8.41
CA LEU A 6 -15.74 9.75 -7.95
C LEU A 6 -15.07 8.57 -7.26
N ASN A 7 -15.79 7.89 -6.36
CA ASN A 7 -15.28 6.72 -5.66
C ASN A 7 -14.91 5.60 -6.63
N GLU A 8 -15.78 5.31 -7.61
CA GLU A 8 -15.49 4.36 -8.69
C GLU A 8 -14.22 4.75 -9.46
N GLY A 9 -14.05 6.03 -9.80
CA GLY A 9 -12.86 6.52 -10.49
C GLY A 9 -11.57 6.33 -9.69
N ILE A 10 -11.61 6.49 -8.36
CA ILE A 10 -10.46 6.24 -7.47
C ILE A 10 -10.08 4.76 -7.52
N ILE A 11 -11.06 3.85 -7.38
CA ILE A 11 -10.80 2.41 -7.40
C ILE A 11 -10.26 1.98 -8.76
N MET A 12 -10.88 2.42 -9.85
CA MET A 12 -10.43 2.09 -11.21
C MET A 12 -9.00 2.53 -11.48
N GLU A 13 -8.61 3.74 -11.05
CA GLU A 13 -7.25 4.23 -11.22
C GLU A 13 -6.24 3.44 -10.37
N LEU A 14 -6.60 3.07 -9.14
CA LEU A 14 -5.75 2.23 -8.29
C LEU A 14 -5.56 0.83 -8.91
N GLU A 15 -6.63 0.20 -9.38
CA GLU A 15 -6.57 -1.10 -10.06
C GLU A 15 -5.75 -1.04 -11.35
N ARG A 16 -5.79 0.09 -12.08
CA ARG A 16 -4.96 0.33 -13.27
C ARG A 16 -3.48 0.39 -12.90
N LEU A 17 -3.12 1.12 -11.84
CA LEU A 17 -1.72 1.18 -11.37
C LEU A 17 -1.22 -0.18 -10.88
N ILE A 18 -2.04 -0.96 -10.17
CA ILE A 18 -1.70 -2.33 -9.76
C ILE A 18 -1.49 -3.23 -10.99
N ALA A 19 -2.34 -3.11 -12.01
CA ALA A 19 -2.18 -3.87 -13.23
C ALA A 19 -0.87 -3.51 -13.97
N GLN A 20 -0.55 -2.22 -14.03
CA GLN A 20 0.66 -1.71 -14.66
C GLN A 20 1.92 -2.18 -13.91
N SER A 21 1.93 -2.08 -12.58
CA SER A 21 3.09 -2.41 -11.74
C SER A 21 3.41 -3.90 -11.67
N CYS A 22 2.41 -4.77 -11.88
CA CYS A 22 2.61 -6.21 -11.87
C CYS A 22 3.06 -6.76 -13.23
N GLY A 23 2.92 -5.99 -14.32
CA GLY A 23 3.41 -6.36 -15.65
C GLY A 23 4.86 -5.96 -15.93
N ASP A 24 5.48 -5.19 -15.03
CA ASP A 24 6.86 -4.70 -15.16
C ASP A 24 7.84 -5.63 -14.43
N GLU A 25 8.82 -6.16 -15.17
CA GLU A 25 9.90 -6.99 -14.60
C GLU A 25 10.84 -6.16 -13.73
N GLN A 26 11.06 -4.88 -14.06
CA GLN A 26 11.86 -3.95 -13.27
C GLN A 26 10.96 -3.00 -12.48
N LYS A 27 10.47 -3.47 -11.34
CA LYS A 27 9.59 -2.67 -10.49
C LYS A 27 10.27 -1.39 -10.03
N SER A 28 9.77 -0.26 -10.51
CA SER A 28 10.18 1.06 -10.03
C SER A 28 9.97 1.19 -8.51
N ARG A 29 10.79 2.05 -7.88
CA ARG A 29 10.65 2.38 -6.45
C ARG A 29 9.24 2.88 -6.12
N LYS A 30 8.65 3.70 -6.99
CA LYS A 30 7.28 4.21 -6.84
C LYS A 30 6.23 3.11 -6.78
N PHE A 31 6.34 2.10 -7.65
CA PHE A 31 5.41 0.97 -7.64
C PHE A 31 5.58 0.10 -6.39
N THR A 32 6.82 -0.10 -5.95
CA THR A 32 7.06 -0.80 -4.68
C THR A 32 6.46 -0.05 -3.49
N GLN A 33 6.60 1.28 -3.45
CA GLN A 33 5.97 2.12 -2.42
C GLN A 33 4.44 2.07 -2.49
N LEU A 34 3.85 2.03 -3.69
CA LEU A 34 2.41 1.87 -3.87
C LEU A 34 1.92 0.54 -3.25
N HIS A 35 2.59 -0.57 -3.55
CA HIS A 35 2.22 -1.88 -3.02
C HIS A 35 2.36 -1.93 -1.50
N VAL A 36 3.48 -1.45 -0.98
CA VAL A 36 3.75 -1.38 0.46
C VAL A 36 2.68 -0.54 1.17
N ALA A 37 2.33 0.63 0.65
CA ALA A 37 1.31 1.49 1.25
C ALA A 37 -0.07 0.82 1.26
N LEU A 38 -0.45 0.11 0.19
CA LEU A 38 -1.70 -0.63 0.11
C LEU A 38 -1.76 -1.74 1.17
N LEU A 39 -0.68 -2.51 1.32
CA LEU A 39 -0.58 -3.59 2.29
C LEU A 39 -0.55 -3.07 3.73
N LYS A 40 0.20 -1.99 4.00
CA LYS A 40 0.23 -1.33 5.31
C LYS A 40 -1.15 -0.89 5.74
N LYS A 41 -1.93 -0.28 4.83
CA LYS A 41 -3.33 0.03 5.08
C LYS A 41 -4.11 -1.25 5.39
N TYR A 42 -4.16 -2.18 4.45
CA TYR A 42 -5.11 -3.30 4.49
C TYR A 42 -4.91 -4.19 5.73
N TYR A 43 -3.66 -4.53 6.04
CA TYR A 43 -3.31 -5.37 7.18
C TYR A 43 -3.05 -4.60 8.47
N ASN A 44 -3.18 -3.27 8.45
CA ASN A 44 -2.76 -2.43 9.58
C ASN A 44 -1.31 -2.73 10.03
N ALA A 45 -0.41 -2.77 9.06
CA ALA A 45 0.98 -3.15 9.28
C ALA A 45 1.87 -1.93 9.49
N ALA A 46 2.70 -1.99 10.52
CA ALA A 46 3.76 -1.01 10.77
C ALA A 46 4.85 -1.10 9.71
N ASP A 47 5.22 -2.34 9.32
CA ASP A 47 6.15 -2.58 8.23
C ASP A 47 5.72 -3.65 7.24
N VAL A 48 6.16 -3.51 5.99
CA VAL A 48 5.90 -4.44 4.90
C VAL A 48 7.13 -4.51 3.99
N SER A 49 7.59 -5.73 3.73
CA SER A 49 8.63 -6.06 2.76
C SER A 49 8.08 -7.06 1.75
N ILE A 50 8.30 -6.82 0.46
CA ILE A 50 7.84 -7.70 -0.62
C ILE A 50 9.05 -8.28 -1.34
N ASP A 51 9.18 -9.60 -1.30
CA ASP A 51 10.11 -10.35 -2.15
C ASP A 51 9.34 -10.83 -3.38
N TYR A 52 9.47 -10.06 -4.47
CA TYR A 52 8.78 -10.35 -5.72
C TYR A 52 9.32 -11.60 -6.44
N HIS A 53 10.57 -12.00 -6.20
CA HIS A 53 11.16 -13.15 -6.86
C HIS A 53 10.76 -14.46 -6.17
N ARG A 54 10.66 -14.45 -4.85
CA ARG A 54 10.25 -15.62 -4.05
C ARG A 54 8.76 -15.65 -3.73
N HIS A 55 8.01 -14.71 -4.29
CA HIS A 55 6.60 -14.48 -4.05
C HIS A 55 6.21 -14.45 -2.56
N ARG A 56 6.93 -13.63 -1.77
CA ARG A 56 6.72 -13.50 -0.33
C ARG A 56 6.41 -12.07 0.09
N ILE A 57 5.51 -11.93 1.05
CA ILE A 57 5.21 -10.68 1.73
C ILE A 57 5.48 -10.90 3.22
N LYS A 58 6.42 -10.13 3.77
CA LYS A 58 6.69 -10.08 5.20
C LYS A 58 6.07 -8.81 5.77
N MET A 59 5.42 -8.92 6.93
CA MET A 59 4.72 -7.80 7.55
C MET A 59 4.83 -7.85 9.06
N ASP A 60 4.86 -6.67 9.66
CA ASP A 60 4.73 -6.49 11.11
C ASP A 60 3.36 -5.87 11.37
N VAL A 61 2.37 -6.72 11.67
CA VAL A 61 0.98 -6.30 11.87
C VAL A 61 0.77 -5.81 13.29
N LEU A 62 0.19 -4.62 13.44
CA LEU A 62 -0.16 -4.09 14.76
C LEU A 62 -1.37 -4.86 15.30
N MET A 63 -1.24 -5.37 16.52
CA MET A 63 -2.31 -6.08 17.23
C MET A 63 -3.26 -5.14 17.98
N ASP A 64 -2.81 -3.91 18.24
CA ASP A 64 -3.58 -2.89 18.94
C ASP A 64 -3.30 -1.51 18.32
N ASP A 65 -4.29 -0.97 17.61
CA ASP A 65 -4.23 0.34 16.95
C ASP A 65 -3.99 1.49 17.93
N THR A 66 -4.42 1.32 19.20
CA THR A 66 -4.30 2.38 20.22
C THR A 66 -2.86 2.57 20.69
N SER A 67 -2.01 1.55 20.49
CA SER A 67 -0.60 1.59 20.85
C SER A 67 0.26 2.40 19.86
N TYR A 68 -0.24 2.65 18.64
CA TYR A 68 0.50 3.36 17.60
C TYR A 68 0.13 4.85 17.56
N SER A 69 1.14 5.70 17.73
CA SER A 69 1.04 7.16 17.59
C SER A 69 1.78 7.63 16.33
N PRO A 70 1.06 8.08 15.28
CA PRO A 70 1.68 8.69 14.10
C PRO A 70 2.56 9.89 14.48
N GLY A 71 3.75 9.98 13.88
CA GLY A 71 4.67 11.10 14.10
C GLY A 71 5.45 11.06 15.42
N LYS A 72 5.33 9.98 16.20
CA LYS A 72 6.12 9.75 17.42
C LYS A 72 7.02 8.53 17.27
N LEU A 73 8.05 8.46 18.11
CA LEU A 73 8.81 7.22 18.28
C LEU A 73 7.90 6.19 18.97
N ASN A 74 7.58 5.11 18.26
CA ASN A 74 6.76 4.02 18.77
C ASN A 74 7.69 2.87 19.19
N ILE A 75 7.76 2.59 20.49
CA ILE A 75 8.56 1.50 21.08
C ILE A 75 7.64 0.46 21.70
N ASN A 76 8.07 -0.81 21.70
CA ASN A 76 7.35 -1.93 22.32
C ASN A 76 5.90 -2.11 21.82
N LEU A 77 5.66 -1.88 20.53
CA LEU A 77 4.36 -2.11 19.92
C LEU A 77 4.03 -3.62 19.96
N PRO A 78 2.79 -4.00 20.30
CA PRO A 78 2.34 -5.37 20.15
C PRO A 78 2.19 -5.67 18.65
N ILE A 79 3.19 -6.36 18.10
CA ILE A 79 3.23 -6.74 16.67
C ILE A 79 3.17 -8.24 16.49
N LEU A 80 2.55 -8.66 15.38
CA LEU A 80 2.64 -10.01 14.84
C LEU A 80 3.45 -10.02 13.56
N HIS A 81 4.51 -10.81 13.57
CA HIS A 81 5.31 -11.07 12.39
C HIS A 81 4.59 -12.06 11.48
N ILE A 82 4.28 -11.63 10.26
CA ILE A 82 3.62 -12.44 9.23
C ILE A 82 4.58 -12.63 8.05
N ASN A 83 4.56 -13.84 7.48
CA ASN A 83 5.24 -14.17 6.23
C ASN A 83 4.29 -14.94 5.31
N LEU A 84 3.65 -14.24 4.37
CA LEU A 84 2.69 -14.81 3.44
C LEU A 84 3.35 -15.15 2.10
N LEU A 85 2.95 -16.29 1.52
CA LEU A 85 3.19 -16.60 0.12
C LEU A 85 2.03 -16.05 -0.71
N PHE A 86 2.34 -15.58 -1.91
CA PHE A 86 1.33 -15.25 -2.92
C PHE A 86 1.61 -16.01 -4.21
N ASP A 87 0.56 -16.30 -4.98
CA ASP A 87 0.69 -16.90 -6.31
C ASP A 87 0.69 -15.78 -7.38
N ASN A 88 -0.39 -15.01 -7.41
CA ASN A 88 -0.53 -13.87 -8.31
C ASN A 88 -0.57 -12.54 -7.55
N LEU A 89 0.48 -11.73 -7.68
CA LEU A 89 0.59 -10.43 -7.00
C LEU A 89 -0.56 -9.48 -7.36
N LYS A 90 -0.97 -9.43 -8.62
CA LYS A 90 -2.03 -8.52 -9.10
C LYS A 90 -3.36 -8.85 -8.43
N SER A 91 -3.73 -10.13 -8.40
CA SER A 91 -4.95 -10.60 -7.72
C SER A 91 -4.85 -10.39 -6.21
N PHE A 92 -3.69 -10.66 -5.61
CA PHE A 92 -3.45 -10.43 -4.19
C PHE A 92 -3.70 -8.97 -3.80
N LEU A 93 -3.04 -8.02 -4.50
CA LEU A 93 -3.17 -6.60 -4.22
C LEU A 93 -4.59 -6.06 -4.47
N ARG A 94 -5.29 -6.57 -5.49
CA ARG A 94 -6.69 -6.18 -5.75
C ARG A 94 -7.61 -6.58 -4.60
N ASN A 95 -7.37 -7.73 -3.99
CA ASN A 95 -8.15 -8.17 -2.82
C ASN A 95 -7.87 -7.32 -1.56
N CYS A 96 -6.79 -6.53 -1.56
CA CYS A 96 -6.47 -5.58 -0.49
C CYS A 96 -7.16 -4.20 -0.65
N ILE A 97 -8.08 -4.04 -1.61
CA ILE A 97 -8.78 -2.78 -1.86
C ILE A 97 -10.13 -2.76 -1.13
N ASP A 98 -10.25 -1.92 -0.11
CA ASP A 98 -11.48 -1.73 0.65
C ASP A 98 -12.32 -0.57 0.10
N LYS A 99 -13.63 -0.74 0.06
CA LYS A 99 -14.55 0.25 -0.55
C LYS A 99 -15.18 1.22 0.45
N ASP A 100 -14.77 1.19 1.71
CA ASP A 100 -15.26 2.11 2.72
C ASP A 100 -14.72 3.54 2.54
N SER A 101 -15.40 4.51 3.15
CA SER A 101 -15.10 5.94 2.98
C SER A 101 -13.71 6.33 3.49
N LYS A 102 -13.19 5.70 4.56
CA LYS A 102 -11.85 6.00 5.09
C LYS A 102 -10.79 5.51 4.10
N SER A 103 -10.97 4.31 3.56
CA SER A 103 -10.08 3.72 2.55
C SER A 103 -10.04 4.55 1.27
N LEU A 104 -11.18 5.03 0.79
CA LEU A 104 -11.26 5.89 -0.40
C LEU A 104 -10.47 7.20 -0.23
N GLY A 105 -10.54 7.83 0.94
CA GLY A 105 -9.75 9.02 1.25
C GLY A 105 -8.24 8.73 1.20
N PHE A 106 -7.82 7.61 1.80
CA PHE A 106 -6.43 7.15 1.74
C PHE A 106 -5.97 6.90 0.29
N TYR A 107 -6.77 6.19 -0.53
CA TYR A 107 -6.42 5.92 -1.91
C TYR A 107 -6.34 7.17 -2.77
N ALA A 108 -7.24 8.14 -2.58
CA ALA A 108 -7.15 9.43 -3.27
C ALA A 108 -5.81 10.13 -2.99
N GLN A 109 -5.36 10.13 -1.72
CA GLN A 109 -4.07 10.70 -1.33
C GLN A 109 -2.89 9.89 -1.90
N LEU A 110 -2.98 8.56 -1.86
CA LEU A 110 -1.96 7.67 -2.42
C LEU A 110 -1.77 7.91 -3.93
N LEU A 111 -2.87 8.00 -4.68
CA LEU A 111 -2.86 8.30 -6.12
C LEU A 111 -2.28 9.69 -6.42
N LYS A 112 -2.62 10.70 -5.60
CA LYS A 112 -2.06 12.05 -5.71
C LYS A 112 -0.54 12.02 -5.53
N ASN A 113 -0.05 11.35 -4.48
CA ASN A 113 1.38 11.22 -4.20
C ASN A 113 2.11 10.46 -5.31
N PHE A 114 1.50 9.40 -5.85
CA PHE A 114 2.10 8.61 -6.93
C PHE A 114 2.35 9.45 -8.20
N LYS A 115 1.42 10.36 -8.52
CA LYS A 115 1.49 11.27 -9.68
C LYS A 115 2.50 12.40 -9.50
N GLN A 116 2.90 12.73 -8.27
CA GLN A 116 3.93 13.75 -8.04
C GLN A 116 5.28 13.25 -8.56
N LYS A 117 6.03 14.12 -9.25
CA LYS A 117 7.40 13.82 -9.67
C LYS A 117 8.27 13.66 -8.42
N GLU A 118 9.18 12.68 -8.45
CA GLU A 118 10.18 12.55 -7.37
C GLU A 118 10.95 13.87 -7.27
N THR A 119 10.85 14.54 -6.13
CA THR A 119 11.71 15.68 -5.83
C THR A 119 13.09 15.10 -5.56
N VAL A 120 13.99 15.23 -6.54
CA VAL A 120 15.40 14.86 -6.36
C VAL A 120 15.98 15.89 -5.39
N TYR A 121 16.09 15.52 -4.12
CA TYR A 121 16.91 16.27 -3.18
C TYR A 121 18.36 15.91 -3.48
N SER A 122 19.07 16.79 -4.18
CA SER A 122 20.52 16.78 -4.22
C SER A 122 21.03 17.17 -2.83
N LEU A 123 21.75 16.27 -2.17
CA LEU A 123 22.60 16.67 -1.05
C LEU A 123 23.73 17.53 -1.65
N ALA A 124 23.70 18.82 -1.35
CA ALA A 124 24.81 19.75 -1.60
C ALA A 124 25.89 19.54 -0.54
#